data_AF-A0A7G8EGE9-F1
#
_entry.id   AF-A0A7G8EGE9-F1
#
_cell.length_a   1.000
_cell.length_b   1.000
_cell.length_c   1.000
_cell.angle_alpha   90.00
_cell.angle_beta   90.00
_cell.angle_gamma   90.00
#
_symmetry.space_group_name_H-M   'P 1'
#
loop_
_entity.id
_entity.type
_entity.pdbx_description
1 polymer ?
#
loop_
_entity_poly.entity_id
_entity_poly.type
_entity_poly.pdbx_seq_one_letter_code
_entity_poly.pdbx_strand_id
1 'polypeptide(L)'
;MRRLCLLCLAATIPFSPALARALDGIRPELIACFTTEDASQCARALDLTEQLQRRAASRERFPCQSLLLGLQAEVVMVQLSEGRGDRALRTLQDSDRLCWGL
;
A
#
# COMPACT_ATOMS: atom_id res chain seq x y z
N MET A 1 -0.06 -42.43 44.75
CA MET A 1 1.13 -42.63 43.88
C MET A 1 0.59 -42.78 42.46
N ARG A 2 1.03 -42.13 41.38
CA ARG A 2 2.17 -41.26 41.08
C ARG A 2 1.95 -40.77 39.63
N ARG A 3 1.92 -39.44 39.43
CA ARG A 3 2.41 -38.66 38.25
C ARG A 3 1.81 -38.96 36.85
N LEU A 4 1.11 -38.00 36.25
CA LEU A 4 1.64 -36.91 35.39
C LEU A 4 1.72 -37.33 33.91
N CYS A 5 0.85 -36.79 33.06
CA CYS A 5 1.19 -36.45 31.67
C CYS A 5 0.25 -35.34 31.18
N LEU A 6 0.47 -34.14 31.72
CA LEU A 6 0.16 -32.88 31.06
C LEU A 6 1.24 -32.74 29.97
N LEU A 7 0.89 -32.51 28.69
CA LEU A 7 1.71 -32.33 27.45
C LEU A 7 1.20 -33.35 26.40
N CYS A 8 0.61 -33.01 25.26
CA CYS A 8 0.94 -31.95 24.30
C CYS A 8 -0.33 -31.49 23.55
N LEU A 9 -0.93 -30.36 23.93
CA LEU A 9 -1.75 -29.57 23.02
C LEU A 9 -0.79 -28.69 22.18
N ALA A 10 -0.01 -29.32 21.30
CA ALA A 10 0.73 -28.61 20.28
C ALA A 10 -0.24 -28.32 19.13
N ALA A 11 -1.12 -27.34 19.33
CA ALA A 11 -1.86 -26.74 18.24
C ALA A 11 -0.84 -26.11 17.28
N THR A 12 -0.58 -26.77 16.16
CA THR A 12 0.15 -26.20 15.03
C THR A 12 -0.70 -25.08 14.46
N ILE A 13 -0.59 -23.88 15.03
CA ILE A 13 -1.15 -22.67 14.43
C ILE A 13 -0.38 -22.47 13.13
N PRO A 14 -1.02 -22.55 11.94
CA PRO A 14 -0.35 -22.21 10.70
C PRO A 14 -0.05 -20.70 10.75
N PHE A 15 1.19 -20.35 11.06
CA PHE A 15 1.73 -19.01 10.85
C PHE A 15 1.85 -18.82 9.33
N SER A 16 0.75 -18.42 8.69
CA SER A 16 0.83 -17.81 7.37
C SER A 16 1.37 -16.40 7.57
N PRO A 17 2.58 -16.06 7.11
CA PRO A 17 3.02 -14.68 7.15
C PRO A 17 2.02 -13.87 6.33
N ALA A 18 1.27 -12.99 6.98
CA ALA A 18 0.45 -12.02 6.28
C ALA A 18 1.41 -11.13 5.50
N LEU A 19 1.54 -11.37 4.19
CA LEU A 19 2.29 -10.50 3.31
C LEU A 19 1.58 -9.15 3.34
N ALA A 20 2.16 -8.18 4.05
CA ALA A 20 1.66 -6.82 4.06
C ALA A 20 1.63 -6.31 2.61
N ARG A 21 0.50 -5.72 2.19
CA ARG A 21 0.45 -5.10 0.87
C ARG A 21 1.26 -3.82 0.99
N ALA A 22 2.15 -3.58 0.04
CA ALA A 22 3.07 -2.46 0.16
C ALA A 22 2.37 -1.10 0.24
N LEU A 23 1.14 -1.03 -0.30
CA LEU A 23 0.29 0.14 -0.23
C LEU A 23 -0.42 0.34 1.12
N ASP A 24 -0.52 -0.67 1.98
CA ASP A 24 -1.20 -0.53 3.28
C ASP A 24 -0.55 0.54 4.16
N GLY A 25 0.78 0.69 4.05
CA GLY A 25 1.52 1.71 4.80
C GLY A 25 1.30 3.15 4.33
N ILE A 26 0.79 3.37 3.11
CA ILE A 26 0.65 4.71 2.52
C ILE A 26 -0.79 5.03 2.07
N ARG A 27 -1.68 4.04 2.07
CA ARG A 27 -3.08 4.15 1.67
C ARG A 27 -3.85 5.26 2.42
N PRO A 28 -3.73 5.44 3.75
CA PRO A 28 -4.46 6.49 4.44
C PRO A 28 -4.15 7.88 3.90
N GLU A 29 -2.86 8.15 3.61
CA GLU A 29 -2.40 9.45 3.10
C GLU A 29 -2.91 9.69 1.67
N LEU A 30 -2.92 8.66 0.82
CA LEU A 30 -3.49 8.72 -0.52
C LEU A 30 -4.99 8.98 -0.51
N ILE A 31 -5.74 8.29 0.37
CA ILE A 31 -7.19 8.53 0.53
C ILE A 31 -7.44 9.95 1.05
N ALA A 32 -6.64 10.43 2.00
CA ALA A 32 -6.78 11.76 2.55
C ALA A 32 -6.55 12.82 1.46
N CYS A 33 -5.51 12.69 0.64
CA CYS A 33 -5.31 13.54 -0.55
C CYS A 33 -6.51 13.48 -1.51
N PHE A 34 -6.96 12.28 -1.89
CA PHE A 34 -8.02 12.12 -2.90
C PHE A 34 -9.41 12.59 -2.44
N THR A 35 -9.64 12.70 -1.14
CA THR A 35 -10.94 13.11 -0.58
C THR A 35 -10.97 14.55 -0.10
N THR A 36 -9.84 15.08 0.39
CA THR A 36 -9.78 16.45 0.90
C THR A 36 -9.23 17.45 -0.11
N GLU A 37 -8.47 16.97 -1.09
CA GLU A 37 -7.70 17.78 -2.04
C GLU A 37 -6.74 18.78 -1.36
N ASP A 38 -6.41 18.55 -0.08
CA ASP A 38 -5.50 19.41 0.67
C ASP A 38 -4.07 19.28 0.14
N ALA A 39 -3.47 20.41 -0.22
CA ALA A 39 -2.16 20.44 -0.85
C ALA A 39 -1.05 19.81 0.01
N SER A 40 -1.13 19.95 1.34
CA SER A 40 -0.12 19.39 2.25
C SER A 40 -0.25 17.86 2.36
N GLN A 41 -1.48 17.35 2.37
CA GLN A 41 -1.76 15.92 2.35
C GLN A 41 -1.35 15.30 1.03
N CYS A 42 -1.65 15.94 -0.10
CA CYS A 42 -1.23 15.47 -1.42
C CYS A 42 0.30 15.49 -1.61
N ALA A 43 1.00 16.51 -1.09
CA ALA A 43 2.46 16.52 -1.11
C ALA A 43 3.07 15.34 -0.31
N ARG A 44 2.49 15.02 0.85
CA ARG A 44 2.90 13.85 1.63
C ARG A 44 2.61 12.54 0.90
N ALA A 45 1.42 12.41 0.33
CA ALA A 45 1.03 11.22 -0.44
C ALA A 45 1.96 11.00 -1.64
N LEU A 46 2.38 12.09 -2.31
CA LEU A 46 3.31 12.05 -3.44
C LEU A 46 4.68 11.51 -3.02
N ASP A 47 5.27 12.06 -1.95
CA ASP A 47 6.58 11.62 -1.45
C ASP A 47 6.57 10.13 -1.03
N LEU A 48 5.56 9.71 -0.27
CA LEU A 48 5.41 8.32 0.15
C LEU A 48 5.25 7.35 -1.03
N THR A 49 4.50 7.77 -2.06
CA THR A 49 4.30 6.95 -3.27
C THR A 49 5.58 6.86 -4.11
N GLU A 50 6.36 7.94 -4.18
CA GLU A 50 7.66 7.95 -4.84
C GLU A 50 8.67 7.04 -4.12
N GLN A 51 8.72 7.09 -2.79
CA GLN A 51 9.55 6.17 -1.99
C GLN A 51 9.22 4.71 -2.30
N LEU A 52 7.92 4.37 -2.37
CA LEU A 52 7.48 3.03 -2.72
C LEU A 52 7.83 2.66 -4.17
N GLN A 53 7.72 3.60 -5.11
CA GLN A 53 8.09 3.41 -6.51
C GLN A 53 9.59 3.12 -6.67
N ARG A 54 10.45 3.85 -5.95
CA ARG A 54 11.90 3.60 -5.93
C ARG A 54 12.22 2.23 -5.35
N ARG A 55 11.52 1.81 -4.29
CA ARG A 55 11.66 0.47 -3.73
C ARG A 55 11.24 -0.61 -4.72
N ALA A 56 10.13 -0.41 -5.45
CA ALA A 56 9.70 -1.31 -6.53
C ALA A 56 10.78 -1.45 -7.62
N ALA A 57 11.37 -0.32 -8.05
CA ALA A 57 12.46 -0.32 -9.02
C ALA A 57 13.70 -1.07 -8.50
N SER A 58 14.12 -0.83 -7.25
CA SER A 58 15.28 -1.52 -6.64
C SER A 58 15.13 -3.03 -6.52
N ARG A 59 13.89 -3.53 -6.60
CA ARG A 59 13.55 -4.96 -6.57
C ARG A 59 13.12 -5.50 -7.92
N GLU A 60 13.33 -4.73 -8.99
CA GLU A 60 12.97 -5.07 -10.37
C GLU A 60 11.47 -5.41 -10.54
N ARG A 61 10.63 -4.86 -9.66
CA ARG A 61 9.16 -5.00 -9.72
C ARG A 61 8.59 -3.95 -10.68
N PHE A 62 9.07 -3.94 -11.92
CA PHE A 62 8.72 -2.94 -12.93
C PHE A 62 7.21 -2.78 -13.18
N PRO A 63 6.37 -3.84 -13.16
CA PRO A 63 4.92 -3.65 -13.25
C PRO A 63 4.34 -2.80 -12.11
N CYS A 64 4.74 -3.05 -10.86
CA CYS A 64 4.32 -2.22 -9.73
C CYS A 64 4.93 -0.82 -9.81
N GLN A 65 6.19 -0.69 -10.22
CA GLN A 65 6.84 0.60 -10.42
C GLN A 65 6.02 1.50 -11.38
N SER A 66 5.63 0.98 -12.54
CA SER A 66 4.87 1.72 -13.54
C SER A 66 3.48 2.13 -13.04
N LEU A 67 2.82 1.27 -12.25
CA LEU A 67 1.55 1.62 -11.61
C LEU A 67 1.70 2.73 -10.58
N LEU A 68 2.77 2.68 -9.77
CA LEU A 68 3.06 3.72 -8.79
C LEU A 68 3.38 5.06 -9.46
N LEU A 69 3.99 5.07 -10.65
CA LEU A 69 4.13 6.30 -11.46
C LEU A 69 2.75 6.84 -11.91
N GLY A 70 1.86 5.96 -12.35
CA GLY A 70 0.48 6.33 -12.67
C GLY A 70 -0.27 6.89 -11.45
N LEU A 71 -0.08 6.29 -10.27
CA LEU A 71 -0.68 6.76 -9.02
C LEU A 71 -0.13 8.12 -8.58
N GLN A 72 1.17 8.38 -8.74
CA GLN A 72 1.77 9.70 -8.52
C GLN A 72 1.16 10.76 -9.45
N ALA A 73 0.94 10.42 -10.72
CA ALA A 73 0.26 11.32 -11.66
C ALA A 73 -1.18 11.64 -11.21
N GLU A 74 -1.92 10.68 -10.66
CA GLU A 74 -3.25 10.95 -10.09
C GLU A 74 -3.16 11.90 -8.88
N VAL A 75 -2.18 11.73 -7.97
CA VAL A 75 -1.95 12.65 -6.84
C VAL A 75 -1.70 14.08 -7.33
N VAL A 76 -0.82 14.25 -8.33
CA VAL A 76 -0.55 15.57 -8.92
C VAL A 76 -1.82 16.17 -9.51
N MET A 77 -2.61 15.39 -10.24
CA MET A 77 -3.84 15.91 -10.85
C MET A 77 -4.92 16.28 -9.82
N VAL A 78 -5.02 15.54 -8.71
CA VAL A 78 -5.89 15.91 -7.59
C VAL A 78 -5.40 17.20 -6.94
N GLN A 79 -4.08 17.33 -6.71
CA GLN A 79 -3.50 18.54 -6.13
C GLN A 79 -3.72 19.79 -6.99
N LEU A 80 -3.83 19.63 -8.31
CA LEU A 80 -4.16 20.70 -9.25
C LEU A 80 -5.68 21.01 -9.31
N SER A 81 -6.50 20.39 -8.45
CA SER A 81 -7.96 20.54 -8.37
C SER A 81 -8.69 20.22 -9.68
N GLU A 82 -8.19 19.25 -10.45
CA GLU A 82 -8.78 18.80 -11.71
C GLU A 82 -9.94 17.80 -11.51
N GLY A 83 -10.50 17.69 -10.30
CA GLY A 83 -11.68 16.87 -10.02
C GLY A 83 -11.50 15.37 -10.28
N ARG A 84 -10.32 14.82 -9.95
CA ARG A 84 -9.94 13.43 -10.27
C ARG A 84 -9.95 12.45 -9.11
N GLY A 85 -10.43 12.83 -7.91
CA GLY A 85 -10.44 11.98 -6.72
C GLY A 85 -11.02 10.57 -6.95
N ASP A 86 -12.17 10.46 -7.62
CA ASP A 86 -12.80 9.16 -7.92
C ASP A 86 -11.97 8.27 -8.85
N ARG A 87 -11.34 8.88 -9.87
CA ARG A 87 -10.43 8.15 -10.76
C ARG A 87 -9.17 7.73 -10.02
N ALA A 88 -8.63 8.60 -9.18
CA ALA A 88 -7.46 8.34 -8.36
C ALA A 88 -7.69 7.17 -7.38
N LEU A 89 -8.87 7.09 -6.76
CA LEU A 89 -9.27 5.97 -5.91
C LEU A 89 -9.32 4.64 -6.66
N ARG A 90 -9.77 4.61 -7.93
CA ARG A 90 -9.70 3.41 -8.77
C ARG A 90 -8.26 3.00 -9.08
N THR A 91 -7.41 3.96 -9.46
CA THR A 91 -5.99 3.72 -9.71
C THR A 91 -5.27 3.16 -8.47
N LEU A 92 -5.63 3.63 -7.28
CA LEU A 92 -5.14 3.10 -6.00
C LEU A 92 -5.54 1.63 -5.80
N GLN A 93 -6.80 1.26 -6.09
CA GLN A 93 -7.26 -0.12 -5.98
C GLN A 93 -6.52 -1.06 -6.96
N ASP A 94 -6.28 -0.61 -8.19
CA ASP A 94 -5.54 -1.39 -9.19
C ASP A 94 -4.07 -1.57 -8.80
N SER A 95 -3.44 -0.53 -8.27
CA SER A 95 -2.06 -0.57 -7.78
C SER A 95 -1.90 -1.55 -6.61
N ASP A 96 -2.89 -1.63 -5.72
CA ASP A 96 -2.87 -2.51 -4.56
C ASP A 96 -2.96 -4.01 -4.87
N ARG A 97 -3.52 -4.35 -6.04
CA ARG A 97 -3.52 -5.75 -6.49
C ARG A 97 -2.16 -6.20 -6.99
N LEU A 98 -1.38 -5.29 -7.56
CA LEU A 98 -0.16 -5.62 -8.32
C LEU A 98 1.13 -5.31 -7.56
N CYS A 99 1.05 -4.56 -6.45
CA CYS A 99 2.18 -4.22 -5.58
C CYS A 99 2.33 -5.13 -4.33
N TRP A 100 1.76 -6.33 -4.36
CA TRP A 100 1.97 -7.36 -3.33
C TRP A 100 3.45 -7.79 -3.19
N GLY A 101 3.90 -8.01 -1.94
CA GLY A 101 5.23 -8.55 -1.65
C GLY A 101 6.40 -7.56 -1.76
N LEU A 102 6.13 -6.27 -1.59
CA LEU A 102 7.11 -5.17 -1.68
C LEU A 102 7.56 -4.69 -0.30
#